data_AF-A0AAJ1VVR9-F1
#
_entry.id   AF-A0AAJ1VVR9-F1
#
_cell.length_a   1.000
_cell.length_b   1.000
_cell.length_c   1.000
_cell.angle_alpha   90.00
_cell.angle_beta   90.00
_cell.angle_gamma   90.00
#
_symmetry.space_group_name_H-M   'P 1'
#
loop_
_entity.id
_entity.type
_entity.pdbx_description
1 polymer ?
#
loop_
_entity_poly.entity_id
_entity_poly.type
_entity_poly.pdbx_seq_one_letter_code
_entity_poly.pdbx_strand_id
1 'polypeptide(L)'
;MALEPRGDVDNPQDLDPIALGFMCGLEIHQQLATGKLHSRMPSELFDYGIDEVPDEWPRSSRRLRASEGESGQIDVAARFEQRRNRSFVYVQPPNAGLIEMDEAPPLEHDSEAVDLVLTMAAMMDAKPVSALQAMRKTVVDGSNTSGFQRTTLIATNGSVGTPSGEVGVDVICLEEDSARKLDTRSSSSGETVFYTLDRLGMPLVEIATAPDVQTPEHAKETAFVLGTLLRDTRRVRRGLGSIRQDLNVSIACGDRVEIKGCQDLDWIPRIIRLEMARQLHMYRLANELRGDANLPLLPSDRSDDEIPVENRVAAAASSRLPLEVHDLSDYFVDCESEMVRDSFAGGSVVQGTPLPGFAGKIGSKQLDGDGAQMPRLGRELASAARLAGVAGIFHSDELPAYGISETEVAGVRHALSLEEEDAFVLCVAPLWQSKLALEAVVERARGAYHRTPREVRNVVIRKGQPADGTTTALRPLPGGARMY
;
A
#
# COMPACT_ATOMS: atom_id res chain seq x y z
N MET A 1 22.45 24.57 -11.93
CA MET A 1 21.19 24.10 -11.34
C MET A 1 20.51 23.27 -12.41
N ALA A 2 20.23 22.00 -12.13
CA ALA A 2 19.37 21.23 -13.02
C ALA A 2 18.01 21.94 -13.10
N LEU A 3 17.47 22.07 -14.31
CA LEU A 3 16.18 22.72 -14.53
C LEU A 3 15.08 21.87 -13.86
N GLU A 4 14.14 22.53 -13.19
CA GLU A 4 12.95 21.85 -12.67
C GLU A 4 12.27 21.02 -13.79
N PRO A 5 11.88 19.76 -13.55
CA PRO A 5 11.14 18.97 -14.52
C PRO A 5 9.86 19.68 -14.97
N ARG A 6 9.66 19.73 -16.29
CA ARG A 6 8.47 20.35 -16.90
C ARG A 6 7.28 19.40 -16.85
N GLY A 7 6.09 19.98 -16.73
CA GLY A 7 4.84 19.23 -16.73
C GLY A 7 3.77 19.93 -15.89
N ASP A 8 2.55 19.95 -16.39
CA ASP A 8 1.40 20.47 -15.66
C ASP A 8 0.77 19.33 -14.83
N VAL A 9 0.76 19.48 -13.51
CA VAL A 9 0.18 18.48 -12.60
C VAL A 9 -1.34 18.56 -12.56
N ASP A 10 -1.92 19.66 -13.04
CA ASP A 10 -3.37 19.87 -13.13
C ASP A 10 -3.96 19.24 -14.41
N ASN A 11 -3.08 18.90 -15.38
CA ASN A 11 -3.43 18.08 -16.54
C ASN A 11 -2.49 16.87 -16.68
N PRO A 12 -2.69 15.80 -15.90
CA PRO A 12 -1.85 14.60 -15.94
C PRO A 12 -1.77 13.91 -17.31
N GLN A 13 -2.71 14.16 -18.22
CA GLN A 13 -2.71 13.59 -19.58
C GLN A 13 -1.58 14.12 -20.46
N ASP A 14 -1.14 15.36 -20.19
CA ASP A 14 -0.12 16.05 -21.00
C ASP A 14 1.30 15.82 -20.48
N LEU A 15 1.46 15.05 -19.40
CA LEU A 15 2.78 14.72 -18.86
C LEU A 15 3.54 13.80 -19.82
N ASP A 16 4.73 14.24 -20.25
CA ASP A 16 5.63 13.48 -21.10
C ASP A 16 6.41 12.43 -20.26
N PRO A 17 6.15 11.12 -20.44
CA PRO A 17 6.83 10.08 -19.68
C PRO A 17 8.34 10.07 -19.90
N ILE A 18 8.80 10.32 -21.13
CA ILE A 18 10.22 10.26 -21.50
C ILE A 18 10.96 11.41 -20.83
N ALA A 19 10.42 12.63 -20.93
CA ALA A 19 11.03 13.81 -20.33
C ALA A 19 11.11 13.73 -18.79
N LEU A 20 10.16 13.02 -18.17
CA LEU A 20 10.13 12.80 -16.72
C LEU A 20 10.99 11.61 -16.25
N GLY A 21 11.64 10.87 -17.16
CA GLY A 21 12.39 9.66 -16.82
C GLY A 21 11.49 8.59 -16.19
N PHE A 22 10.31 8.41 -16.77
CA PHE A 22 9.35 7.40 -16.37
C PHE A 22 9.94 5.99 -16.47
N MET A 23 9.69 5.18 -15.44
CA MET A 23 9.97 3.75 -15.45
C MET A 23 8.79 3.01 -14.82
N CYS A 24 8.41 1.91 -15.46
CA CYS A 24 7.33 1.06 -14.97
C CYS A 24 7.62 -0.42 -15.16
N GLY A 25 7.29 -1.21 -14.14
CA GLY A 25 7.24 -2.68 -14.21
C GLY A 25 5.88 -3.19 -13.74
N LEU A 26 5.50 -4.39 -14.17
CA LEU A 26 4.27 -5.05 -13.80
C LEU A 26 4.58 -6.28 -12.94
N GLU A 27 3.72 -6.54 -11.97
CA GLU A 27 3.70 -7.79 -11.21
C GLU A 27 2.31 -8.41 -11.35
N ILE A 28 2.26 -9.64 -11.87
CA ILE A 28 1.00 -10.36 -12.11
C ILE A 28 0.99 -11.63 -11.29
N HIS A 29 -0.06 -11.80 -10.49
CA HIS A 29 -0.37 -13.07 -9.83
C HIS A 29 -1.57 -13.74 -10.48
N GLN A 30 -1.45 -14.99 -10.89
CA GLN A 30 -2.54 -15.73 -11.52
C GLN A 30 -2.71 -17.11 -10.89
N GLN A 31 -3.93 -17.41 -10.44
CA GLN A 31 -4.25 -18.72 -9.88
C GLN A 31 -4.29 -19.78 -10.97
N LEU A 32 -3.69 -20.94 -10.70
CA LEU A 32 -3.68 -22.10 -11.58
C LEU A 32 -4.93 -22.97 -11.33
N ALA A 33 -5.42 -23.64 -12.36
CA ALA A 33 -6.57 -24.53 -12.29
C ALA A 33 -6.14 -25.99 -12.03
N THR A 34 -5.34 -26.20 -10.98
CA THR A 34 -4.89 -27.53 -10.51
C THR A 34 -5.30 -27.75 -9.05
N GLY A 35 -4.87 -28.85 -8.43
CA GLY A 35 -5.02 -29.06 -6.98
C GLY A 35 -4.13 -28.10 -6.16
N LYS A 36 -4.34 -28.03 -4.85
CA LYS A 36 -3.51 -27.22 -3.95
C LYS A 36 -2.05 -27.66 -3.99
N LEU A 37 -1.14 -26.69 -4.01
CA LEU A 37 0.27 -26.85 -4.36
C LEU A 37 0.98 -27.89 -3.49
N HIS A 38 0.72 -27.88 -2.19
CA HIS A 38 1.42 -28.70 -1.20
C HIS A 38 0.56 -29.80 -0.55
N SER A 39 -0.72 -29.92 -0.90
CA SER A 39 -1.64 -30.92 -0.33
C SER A 39 -2.46 -31.70 -1.36
N ARG A 40 -2.59 -31.20 -2.60
CA ARG A 40 -3.37 -31.78 -3.70
C ARG A 40 -4.86 -31.85 -3.42
N MET A 41 -5.32 -31.20 -2.36
CA MET A 41 -6.75 -31.01 -2.13
C MET A 41 -7.35 -30.21 -3.30
N PRO A 42 -8.63 -30.41 -3.64
CA PRO A 42 -9.29 -29.65 -4.68
C PRO A 42 -9.23 -28.14 -4.42
N SER A 43 -8.92 -27.36 -5.45
CA SER A 43 -8.94 -25.89 -5.39
C SER A 43 -10.36 -25.33 -5.55
N GLU A 44 -11.31 -25.78 -4.72
CA GLU A 44 -12.69 -25.29 -4.71
C GLU A 44 -12.83 -24.08 -3.77
N LEU A 45 -13.55 -23.06 -4.21
CA LEU A 45 -13.98 -21.94 -3.36
C LEU A 45 -15.44 -22.16 -3.02
N PHE A 46 -15.77 -22.13 -1.74
CA PHE A 46 -17.15 -22.35 -1.26
C PHE A 46 -17.94 -21.04 -1.16
N ASP A 47 -17.28 -19.89 -1.29
CA ASP A 47 -17.86 -18.53 -1.33
C ASP A 47 -18.83 -18.15 -0.21
N TYR A 48 -18.87 -18.89 0.90
CA TYR A 48 -19.65 -18.53 2.09
C TYR A 48 -19.14 -17.26 2.77
N GLY A 49 -20.07 -16.42 3.22
CA GLY A 49 -19.86 -15.41 4.26
C GLY A 49 -19.82 -16.03 5.66
N ILE A 50 -19.39 -15.26 6.67
CA ILE A 50 -19.19 -15.77 8.04
C ILE A 50 -20.44 -16.43 8.64
N ASP A 51 -21.63 -15.92 8.32
CA ASP A 51 -22.91 -16.43 8.82
C ASP A 51 -23.48 -17.59 7.97
N GLU A 52 -22.87 -17.87 6.82
CA GLU A 52 -23.26 -18.95 5.89
C GLU A 52 -22.35 -20.18 6.02
N VAL A 53 -21.22 -20.05 6.72
CA VAL A 53 -20.30 -21.16 6.97
C VAL A 53 -21.00 -22.25 7.79
N PRO A 54 -21.05 -23.50 7.30
CA PRO A 54 -21.66 -24.60 8.03
C PRO A 54 -21.09 -24.77 9.45
N ASP A 55 -21.96 -25.02 10.43
CA ASP A 55 -21.55 -25.16 11.83
C ASP A 55 -20.68 -26.41 12.05
N GLU A 56 -20.88 -27.45 11.25
CA GLU A 56 -20.11 -28.68 11.27
C GLU A 56 -18.66 -28.52 10.82
N TRP A 57 -18.30 -27.41 10.14
CA TRP A 57 -16.91 -27.17 9.73
C TRP A 57 -16.06 -26.83 10.96
N PRO A 58 -14.96 -27.58 11.22
CA PRO A 58 -14.11 -27.33 12.37
C PRO A 58 -13.53 -25.93 12.36
N ARG A 59 -13.37 -25.35 13.55
CA ARG A 59 -12.76 -24.03 13.75
C ARG A 59 -11.60 -24.16 14.72
N SER A 60 -10.44 -23.60 14.36
CA SER A 60 -9.26 -23.60 15.21
C SER A 60 -8.77 -22.19 15.47
N SER A 61 -8.49 -21.88 16.74
CA SER A 61 -7.95 -20.59 17.15
C SER A 61 -6.43 -20.64 17.21
N ARG A 62 -5.75 -19.66 16.58
CA ARG A 62 -4.30 -19.51 16.63
C ARG A 62 -3.91 -18.07 16.94
N ARG A 63 -2.66 -17.90 17.39
CA ARG A 63 -2.00 -16.62 17.53
C ARG A 63 -0.62 -16.72 16.93
N LEU A 64 -0.35 -15.92 15.91
CA LEU A 64 0.99 -15.82 15.34
C LEU A 64 1.85 -14.96 16.28
N ARG A 65 3.12 -15.35 16.44
CA ARG A 65 4.12 -14.57 17.15
C ARG A 65 5.12 -14.08 16.13
N ALA A 66 5.32 -12.77 16.06
CA ALA A 66 6.40 -12.22 15.26
C ALA A 66 7.73 -12.69 15.86
N SER A 67 8.59 -13.29 15.04
CA SER A 67 9.98 -13.55 15.41
C SER A 67 10.75 -12.22 15.45
N GLU A 68 11.48 -11.96 16.53
CA GLU A 68 12.33 -10.78 16.66
C GLU A 68 13.32 -10.73 15.48
N GLY A 69 13.37 -9.60 14.77
CA GLY A 69 14.41 -9.36 13.78
C GLY A 69 15.66 -8.76 14.41
N GLU A 70 16.80 -8.89 13.74
CA GLU A 70 18.09 -8.35 14.18
C GLU A 70 18.10 -6.81 14.35
N SER A 71 17.14 -6.08 13.78
CA SER A 71 17.14 -4.61 13.74
C SER A 71 16.44 -3.91 14.93
N GLY A 72 15.71 -4.63 15.79
CA GLY A 72 15.11 -4.11 17.04
C GLY A 72 14.11 -2.94 16.95
N GLN A 73 13.98 -2.25 15.82
CA GLN A 73 13.10 -1.09 15.64
C GLN A 73 11.69 -1.51 15.22
N ILE A 74 10.70 -1.09 15.99
CA ILE A 74 9.27 -1.36 15.77
C ILE A 74 8.64 -0.08 15.23
N ASP A 75 8.15 -0.11 13.99
CA ASP A 75 7.47 1.04 13.37
C ASP A 75 6.08 1.30 13.98
N VAL A 76 5.45 2.44 13.62
CA VAL A 76 4.13 2.84 14.13
C VAL A 76 3.05 1.80 13.82
N ALA A 77 3.08 1.22 12.62
CA ALA A 77 2.11 0.20 12.22
C ALA A 77 2.28 -1.08 13.04
N ALA A 78 3.52 -1.51 13.30
CA ALA A 78 3.85 -2.66 14.14
C ALA A 78 3.51 -2.41 15.61
N ARG A 79 3.72 -1.19 16.14
CA ARG A 79 3.26 -0.79 17.49
C ARG A 79 1.73 -0.83 17.58
N PHE A 80 1.04 -0.38 16.53
CA PHE A 80 -0.42 -0.47 16.44
C PHE A 80 -0.89 -1.93 16.38
N GLU A 81 -0.29 -2.77 15.54
CA GLU A 81 -0.62 -4.18 15.39
C GLU A 81 -0.35 -4.99 16.68
N GLN A 82 0.76 -4.73 17.38
CA GLN A 82 1.04 -5.35 18.68
C GLN A 82 -0.04 -5.04 19.71
N ARG A 83 -0.57 -3.80 19.72
CA ARG A 83 -1.66 -3.41 20.61
C ARG A 83 -3.02 -3.99 20.23
N ARG A 84 -3.25 -4.29 18.94
CA ARG A 84 -4.50 -4.97 18.50
C ARG A 84 -4.64 -6.39 19.03
N ASN A 85 -3.56 -6.99 19.56
CA ASN A 85 -3.58 -8.27 20.25
C ASN A 85 -4.33 -9.36 19.45
N ARG A 86 -4.11 -9.40 18.12
CA ARG A 86 -4.93 -10.19 17.20
C ARG A 86 -4.87 -11.69 17.49
N SER A 87 -6.04 -12.32 17.42
CA SER A 87 -6.19 -13.76 17.32
C SER A 87 -6.85 -14.14 16.00
N PHE A 88 -6.53 -15.33 15.51
CA PHE A 88 -7.02 -15.83 14.24
C PHE A 88 -7.89 -17.04 14.49
N VAL A 89 -9.05 -17.11 13.84
CA VAL A 89 -9.90 -18.29 13.81
C VAL A 89 -9.94 -18.80 12.38
N TYR A 90 -9.49 -20.03 12.18
CA TYR A 90 -9.46 -20.69 10.88
C TYR A 90 -10.60 -21.70 10.79
N VAL A 91 -11.46 -21.51 9.80
CA VAL A 91 -12.51 -22.45 9.39
C VAL A 91 -11.90 -23.47 8.44
N GLN A 92 -12.12 -24.75 8.74
CA GLN A 92 -11.63 -25.88 7.95
C GLN A 92 -12.74 -26.43 7.02
N PRO A 93 -12.77 -26.04 5.73
CA PRO A 93 -13.66 -26.63 4.73
C PRO A 93 -13.24 -28.06 4.34
N PRO A 94 -14.08 -28.80 3.57
CA PRO A 94 -13.77 -30.15 3.07
C PRO A 94 -12.48 -30.24 2.26
N ASN A 95 -12.01 -29.14 1.65
CA ASN A 95 -10.77 -29.08 0.88
C ASN A 95 -9.56 -28.55 1.68
N ALA A 96 -9.60 -28.63 3.02
CA ALA A 96 -8.48 -28.27 3.89
C ALA A 96 -8.13 -29.44 4.82
N GLY A 97 -6.87 -29.90 4.76
CA GLY A 97 -6.34 -30.98 5.58
C GLY A 97 -5.37 -30.49 6.65
N LEU A 98 -4.57 -31.42 7.18
CA LEU A 98 -3.55 -31.11 8.20
C LEU A 98 -2.49 -30.12 7.69
N ILE A 99 -2.23 -30.08 6.38
CA ILE A 99 -1.23 -29.18 5.79
C ILE A 99 -1.72 -27.73 5.82
N GLU A 100 -2.94 -27.44 5.36
CA GLU A 100 -3.51 -26.10 5.49
C GLU A 100 -3.69 -25.68 6.95
N MET A 101 -3.92 -26.64 7.85
CA MET A 101 -4.03 -26.41 9.28
C MET A 101 -2.69 -26.18 9.98
N ASP A 102 -1.55 -26.33 9.29
CA ASP A 102 -0.19 -26.30 9.88
C ASP A 102 0.05 -27.38 10.94
N GLU A 103 -0.51 -28.58 10.73
CA GLU A 103 -0.41 -29.76 11.61
C GLU A 103 0.27 -30.96 10.92
N ALA A 104 0.73 -30.79 9.68
CA ALA A 104 1.55 -31.77 8.96
C ALA A 104 2.55 -31.07 8.03
N PRO A 105 3.73 -31.66 7.78
CA PRO A 105 4.65 -31.15 6.76
C PRO A 105 3.98 -31.09 5.37
N PRO A 106 4.31 -30.09 4.54
CA PRO A 106 3.85 -30.04 3.16
C PRO A 106 4.40 -31.23 2.38
N LEU A 107 3.63 -31.71 1.40
CA LEU A 107 4.18 -32.58 0.36
C LEU A 107 5.04 -31.75 -0.62
N GLU A 108 5.68 -32.41 -1.58
CA GLU A 108 6.46 -31.76 -2.66
C GLU A 108 5.58 -30.81 -3.49
N HIS A 109 6.05 -30.20 -4.58
CA HIS A 109 5.15 -29.42 -5.44
C HIS A 109 4.16 -30.32 -6.20
N ASP A 110 2.97 -29.81 -6.49
CA ASP A 110 2.06 -30.41 -7.47
C ASP A 110 2.73 -30.40 -8.85
N SER A 111 2.96 -31.58 -9.43
CA SER A 111 3.62 -31.74 -10.73
C SER A 111 2.86 -31.05 -11.86
N GLU A 112 1.52 -31.00 -11.78
CA GLU A 112 0.71 -30.31 -12.80
C GLU A 112 0.91 -28.79 -12.73
N ALA A 113 1.05 -28.24 -11.52
CA ALA A 113 1.32 -26.82 -11.32
C ALA A 113 2.72 -26.45 -11.83
N VAL A 114 3.74 -27.27 -11.53
CA VAL A 114 5.11 -27.06 -12.02
C VAL A 114 5.17 -27.12 -13.55
N ASP A 115 4.58 -28.14 -14.17
CA ASP A 115 4.49 -28.29 -15.62
C ASP A 115 3.83 -27.08 -16.29
N LEU A 116 2.74 -26.59 -15.70
CA LEU A 116 2.03 -25.42 -16.20
C LEU A 116 2.89 -24.14 -16.12
N VAL A 117 3.58 -23.90 -15.00
CA VAL A 117 4.45 -22.70 -14.89
C VAL A 117 5.67 -22.81 -15.79
N LEU A 118 6.24 -24.01 -16.00
CA LEU A 118 7.30 -24.23 -16.98
C LEU A 118 6.82 -24.00 -18.42
N THR A 119 5.56 -24.39 -18.73
CA THR A 119 4.94 -24.06 -20.02
C THR A 119 4.83 -22.55 -20.20
N MET A 120 4.36 -21.83 -19.17
CA MET A 120 4.29 -20.37 -19.20
C MET A 120 5.69 -19.74 -19.36
N ALA A 121 6.70 -20.25 -18.66
CA ALA A 121 8.08 -19.81 -18.81
C ALA A 121 8.58 -19.98 -20.25
N ALA A 122 8.31 -21.13 -20.88
CA ALA A 122 8.68 -21.36 -22.28
C ALA A 122 7.93 -20.42 -23.25
N MET A 123 6.66 -20.10 -22.98
CA MET A 123 5.88 -19.13 -23.77
C MET A 123 6.46 -17.70 -23.70
N MET A 124 7.23 -17.38 -22.65
CA MET A 124 7.91 -16.10 -22.44
C MET A 124 9.42 -16.18 -22.72
N ASP A 125 9.90 -17.25 -23.36
CA ASP A 125 11.33 -17.56 -23.54
C ASP A 125 12.19 -17.46 -22.26
N ALA A 126 11.58 -17.58 -21.08
CA ALA A 126 12.26 -17.52 -19.81
C ALA A 126 13.10 -18.78 -19.59
N LYS A 127 14.20 -18.65 -18.85
CA LYS A 127 15.17 -19.71 -18.59
C LYS A 127 14.86 -20.37 -17.24
N PRO A 128 14.42 -21.63 -17.21
CA PRO A 128 14.15 -22.34 -15.96
C PRO A 128 15.41 -22.48 -15.09
N VAL A 129 15.23 -22.42 -13.78
CA VAL A 129 16.31 -22.71 -12.84
C VAL A 129 16.62 -24.22 -12.82
N SER A 130 17.85 -24.56 -12.45
CA SER A 130 18.31 -25.96 -12.44
C SER A 130 17.75 -26.79 -11.28
N ALA A 131 17.32 -26.14 -10.20
CA ALA A 131 16.75 -26.78 -9.02
C ALA A 131 15.68 -25.89 -8.40
N LEU A 132 14.54 -26.51 -8.04
CA LEU A 132 13.45 -25.82 -7.36
C LEU A 132 13.65 -25.88 -5.84
N GLN A 133 13.66 -24.72 -5.19
CA GLN A 133 13.75 -24.61 -3.73
C GLN A 133 12.61 -23.74 -3.22
N ALA A 134 11.72 -24.33 -2.41
CA ALA A 134 10.66 -23.59 -1.75
C ALA A 134 11.23 -22.76 -0.60
N MET A 135 11.04 -21.45 -0.68
CA MET A 135 11.40 -20.47 0.33
C MET A 135 10.19 -20.10 1.17
N ARG A 136 10.42 -19.55 2.37
CA ARG A 136 9.34 -19.10 3.27
C ARG A 136 9.34 -17.59 3.40
N LYS A 137 8.43 -16.93 2.69
CA LYS A 137 8.20 -15.48 2.78
C LYS A 137 7.33 -15.19 4.00
N THR A 138 7.88 -14.46 4.98
CA THR A 138 7.18 -14.20 6.26
C THR A 138 5.87 -13.42 6.04
N VAL A 139 4.75 -13.91 6.58
CA VAL A 139 3.41 -13.30 6.49
C VAL A 139 2.72 -13.38 7.85
N VAL A 140 2.61 -12.24 8.54
CA VAL A 140 2.15 -12.16 9.94
C VAL A 140 0.71 -11.65 10.10
N ASP A 141 0.00 -11.39 9.00
CA ASP A 141 -1.37 -10.86 9.03
C ASP A 141 -2.44 -11.92 9.38
N GLY A 142 -2.03 -13.20 9.48
CA GLY A 142 -2.90 -14.34 9.74
C GLY A 142 -3.47 -15.01 8.50
N SER A 143 -3.21 -14.51 7.30
CA SER A 143 -3.71 -15.10 6.05
C SER A 143 -3.03 -16.43 5.69
N ASN A 144 -1.86 -16.74 6.26
CA ASN A 144 -1.19 -18.03 6.18
C ASN A 144 -1.09 -18.63 7.59
N THR A 145 -1.61 -19.85 7.77
CA THR A 145 -1.66 -20.54 9.08
C THR A 145 -0.28 -20.78 9.69
N SER A 146 0.72 -21.06 8.86
CA SER A 146 2.12 -21.24 9.26
C SER A 146 2.88 -19.94 9.55
N GLY A 147 2.27 -18.77 9.32
CA GLY A 147 2.94 -17.46 9.46
C GLY A 147 3.92 -17.11 8.33
N PHE A 148 3.91 -17.88 7.24
CA PHE A 148 4.68 -17.61 6.02
C PHE A 148 3.96 -18.19 4.80
N GLN A 149 4.25 -17.64 3.63
CA GLN A 149 3.85 -18.13 2.32
C GLN A 149 5.02 -18.93 1.72
N ARG A 150 4.74 -20.09 1.12
CA ARG A 150 5.76 -20.83 0.36
C ARG A 150 5.83 -20.28 -1.06
N THR A 151 7.03 -19.86 -1.47
CA THR A 151 7.30 -19.28 -2.80
C THR A 151 8.56 -19.94 -3.38
N THR A 152 8.51 -20.32 -4.66
CA THR A 152 9.58 -21.06 -5.34
C THR A 152 9.91 -20.36 -6.64
N LEU A 153 11.19 -20.03 -6.85
CA LEU A 153 11.66 -19.51 -8.13
C LEU A 153 11.61 -20.62 -9.20
N ILE A 154 10.97 -20.35 -10.34
CA ILE A 154 10.86 -21.31 -11.45
C ILE A 154 11.74 -20.92 -12.63
N ALA A 155 11.72 -19.65 -13.05
CA ALA A 155 12.47 -19.18 -14.22
C ALA A 155 12.83 -17.70 -14.12
N THR A 156 13.84 -17.27 -14.88
CA THR A 156 14.30 -15.88 -14.99
C THR A 156 14.64 -15.54 -16.44
N ASN A 157 14.92 -14.27 -16.73
CA ASN A 157 15.43 -13.82 -18.04
C ASN A 157 14.52 -14.21 -19.22
N GLY A 158 13.23 -13.95 -19.10
CA GLY A 158 12.29 -14.05 -20.21
C GLY A 158 12.01 -12.69 -20.87
N SER A 159 11.11 -12.68 -21.84
CA SER A 159 10.57 -11.47 -22.42
C SER A 159 9.15 -11.69 -22.95
N VAL A 160 8.42 -10.58 -23.11
CA VAL A 160 7.11 -10.56 -23.76
C VAL A 160 7.08 -9.46 -24.82
N GLY A 161 6.72 -9.84 -26.04
CA GLY A 161 6.55 -8.89 -27.13
C GLY A 161 5.21 -8.17 -27.03
N THR A 162 5.22 -6.83 -27.09
CA THR A 162 4.03 -5.99 -27.19
C THR A 162 4.05 -5.19 -28.51
N PRO A 163 2.94 -4.58 -28.94
CA PRO A 163 2.93 -3.68 -30.09
C PRO A 163 3.90 -2.50 -29.95
N SER A 164 4.09 -2.00 -28.72
CA SER A 164 4.94 -0.84 -28.41
C SER A 164 6.41 -1.20 -28.12
N GLY A 165 6.75 -2.48 -28.00
CA GLY A 165 8.10 -2.93 -27.72
C GLY A 165 8.16 -4.22 -26.92
N GLU A 166 9.37 -4.77 -26.79
CA GLU A 166 9.61 -5.92 -25.91
C GLU A 166 9.73 -5.44 -24.45
N VAL A 167 9.20 -6.23 -23.53
CA VAL A 167 9.34 -6.03 -22.08
C VAL A 167 10.00 -7.26 -21.47
N GLY A 168 11.10 -7.09 -20.75
CA GLY A 168 11.77 -8.18 -20.05
C GLY A 168 10.90 -8.79 -18.96
N VAL A 169 11.07 -10.09 -18.71
CA VAL A 169 10.49 -10.82 -17.57
C VAL A 169 11.64 -11.26 -16.67
N ASP A 170 11.82 -10.56 -15.55
CA ASP A 170 12.95 -10.80 -14.64
C ASP A 170 12.78 -12.12 -13.90
N VAL A 171 11.58 -12.36 -13.37
CA VAL A 171 11.32 -13.47 -12.45
C VAL A 171 9.94 -14.09 -12.68
N ILE A 172 9.89 -15.43 -12.66
CA ILE A 172 8.67 -16.23 -12.59
C ILE A 172 8.75 -17.14 -11.37
N CYS A 173 7.80 -17.00 -10.45
CA CYS A 173 7.69 -17.78 -9.23
C CYS A 173 6.40 -18.61 -9.20
N LEU A 174 6.44 -19.72 -8.48
CA LEU A 174 5.29 -20.54 -8.11
C LEU A 174 5.10 -20.49 -6.59
N GLU A 175 3.93 -20.06 -6.16
CA GLU A 175 3.62 -19.87 -4.74
C GLU A 175 2.21 -20.34 -4.36
N GLU A 176 1.95 -20.35 -3.05
CA GLU A 176 0.64 -20.61 -2.48
C GLU A 176 -0.17 -19.31 -2.36
N ASP A 177 -1.44 -19.31 -2.75
CA ASP A 177 -2.34 -18.22 -2.39
C ASP A 177 -2.76 -18.29 -0.90
N SER A 178 -3.07 -17.14 -0.31
CA SER A 178 -3.42 -17.03 1.11
C SER A 178 -4.88 -17.39 1.40
N ALA A 179 -5.20 -17.66 2.67
CA ALA A 179 -6.57 -17.88 3.13
C ALA A 179 -7.49 -16.69 2.81
N ARG A 180 -8.80 -16.95 2.68
CA ARG A 180 -9.79 -15.89 2.44
C ARG A 180 -10.33 -15.38 3.79
N LYS A 181 -10.28 -14.06 3.96
CA LYS A 181 -10.83 -13.40 5.14
C LYS A 181 -12.37 -13.42 5.08
N LEU A 182 -13.01 -13.86 6.16
CA LEU A 182 -14.46 -13.87 6.31
C LEU A 182 -14.97 -12.66 7.09
N ASP A 183 -14.32 -12.34 8.22
CA ASP A 183 -14.80 -11.31 9.14
C ASP A 183 -13.67 -10.76 10.04
N THR A 184 -13.91 -9.63 10.71
CA THR A 184 -13.09 -9.13 11.81
C THR A 184 -13.99 -8.61 12.91
N ARG A 185 -13.86 -9.20 14.10
CA ARG A 185 -14.61 -8.82 15.29
C ARG A 185 -13.66 -8.18 16.30
N SER A 186 -13.90 -6.91 16.62
CA SER A 186 -13.12 -6.17 17.62
C SER A 186 -13.76 -6.31 18.99
N SER A 187 -12.93 -6.50 20.02
CA SER A 187 -13.33 -6.59 21.43
C SER A 187 -12.42 -5.73 22.30
N SER A 188 -12.78 -5.52 23.57
CA SER A 188 -11.92 -4.83 24.54
C SER A 188 -10.57 -5.53 24.77
N SER A 189 -10.49 -6.84 24.51
CA SER A 189 -9.28 -7.66 24.65
C SER A 189 -8.41 -7.77 23.39
N GLY A 190 -8.85 -7.19 22.27
CA GLY A 190 -8.18 -7.31 20.96
C GLY A 190 -9.14 -7.69 19.84
N GLU A 191 -8.59 -7.97 18.66
CA GLU A 191 -9.38 -8.34 17.48
C GLU A 191 -9.26 -9.81 17.13
N THR A 192 -10.39 -10.40 16.75
CA THR A 192 -10.43 -11.75 16.18
C THR A 192 -10.72 -11.66 14.69
N VAL A 193 -9.80 -12.16 13.88
CA VAL A 193 -9.97 -12.24 12.42
C VAL A 193 -10.35 -13.67 12.06
N PHE A 194 -11.42 -13.82 11.29
CA PHE A 194 -11.93 -15.12 10.84
C PHE A 194 -11.48 -15.35 9.39
N TYR A 195 -10.87 -16.49 9.14
CA TYR A 195 -10.42 -16.92 7.82
C TYR A 195 -11.03 -18.28 7.46
N THR A 196 -11.31 -18.50 6.18
CA THR A 196 -11.57 -19.84 5.63
C THR A 196 -10.34 -20.32 4.86
N LEU A 197 -10.04 -21.61 5.00
CA LEU A 197 -8.86 -22.25 4.38
C LEU A 197 -9.16 -22.79 2.97
N ASP A 198 -10.30 -22.47 2.38
CA ASP A 198 -10.71 -22.91 1.04
C ASP A 198 -9.66 -22.53 -0.03
N ARG A 199 -9.15 -21.30 0.03
CA ARG A 199 -8.17 -20.73 -0.88
C ARG A 199 -6.71 -21.01 -0.50
N LEU A 200 -6.43 -21.20 0.80
CA LEU A 200 -5.06 -21.39 1.28
C LEU A 200 -4.41 -22.59 0.57
N GLY A 201 -3.25 -22.36 -0.05
CA GLY A 201 -2.50 -23.40 -0.75
C GLY A 201 -2.85 -23.57 -2.22
N MET A 202 -3.83 -22.82 -2.77
CA MET A 202 -4.08 -22.81 -4.21
C MET A 202 -2.83 -22.33 -4.96
N PRO A 203 -2.39 -23.01 -6.04
CA PRO A 203 -1.18 -22.60 -6.74
C PRO A 203 -1.37 -21.28 -7.47
N LEU A 204 -0.37 -20.42 -7.37
CA LEU A 204 -0.36 -19.08 -7.91
C LEU A 204 0.98 -18.87 -8.63
N VAL A 205 0.93 -18.47 -9.90
CA VAL A 205 2.13 -18.01 -10.60
C VAL A 205 2.27 -16.51 -10.34
N GLU A 206 3.47 -16.07 -9.96
CA GLU A 206 3.87 -14.66 -9.89
C GLU A 206 4.84 -14.38 -11.04
N ILE A 207 4.55 -13.37 -11.85
CA ILE A 207 5.41 -12.91 -12.95
C ILE A 207 5.74 -11.45 -12.70
N ALA A 208 7.03 -11.15 -12.57
CA ALA A 208 7.54 -9.79 -12.42
C ALA A 208 8.30 -9.38 -13.69
N THR A 209 7.89 -8.26 -14.30
CA THR A 209 8.58 -7.71 -15.47
C THR A 209 9.76 -6.84 -15.05
N ALA A 210 10.73 -6.71 -15.94
CA ALA A 210 11.73 -5.67 -15.88
C ALA A 210 11.05 -4.28 -16.03
N PRO A 211 11.69 -3.18 -15.60
CA PRO A 211 11.13 -1.84 -15.67
C PRO A 211 11.20 -1.22 -17.09
N ASP A 212 10.98 -2.03 -18.13
CA ASP A 212 11.14 -1.65 -19.54
C ASP A 212 9.89 -0.95 -20.14
N VAL A 213 8.81 -0.83 -19.38
CA VAL A 213 7.59 -0.18 -19.86
C VAL A 213 7.81 1.31 -20.02
N GLN A 214 7.58 1.80 -21.24
CA GLN A 214 7.98 3.15 -21.68
C GLN A 214 6.88 4.20 -21.54
N THR A 215 5.61 3.79 -21.57
CA THR A 215 4.45 4.71 -21.51
C THR A 215 3.29 4.09 -20.73
N PRO A 216 2.33 4.90 -20.24
CA PRO A 216 1.10 4.40 -19.61
C PRO A 216 0.30 3.44 -20.50
N GLU A 217 0.25 3.71 -21.81
CA GLU A 217 -0.38 2.85 -22.83
C GLU A 217 0.36 1.51 -22.96
N HIS A 218 1.70 1.56 -23.04
CA HIS A 218 2.51 0.36 -23.11
C HIS A 218 2.28 -0.53 -21.87
N ALA A 219 2.10 0.04 -20.67
CA ALA A 219 1.76 -0.74 -19.47
C ALA A 219 0.46 -1.55 -19.63
N LYS A 220 -0.58 -0.93 -20.19
CA LYS A 220 -1.86 -1.59 -20.49
C LYS A 220 -1.67 -2.71 -21.52
N GLU A 221 -0.90 -2.46 -22.57
CA GLU A 221 -0.57 -3.46 -23.59
C GLU A 221 0.16 -4.66 -23.00
N THR A 222 1.20 -4.42 -22.19
CA THR A 222 1.95 -5.48 -21.49
C THR A 222 1.04 -6.33 -20.61
N ALA A 223 0.19 -5.67 -19.79
CA ALA A 223 -0.78 -6.35 -18.93
C ALA A 223 -1.75 -7.23 -19.74
N PHE A 224 -2.27 -6.69 -20.87
CA PHE A 224 -3.17 -7.41 -21.76
C PHE A 224 -2.50 -8.63 -22.41
N VAL A 225 -1.27 -8.48 -22.91
CA VAL A 225 -0.52 -9.58 -23.55
C VAL A 225 -0.20 -10.67 -22.54
N LEU A 226 0.32 -10.33 -21.35
CA LEU A 226 0.59 -11.30 -20.29
C LEU A 226 -0.68 -12.04 -19.87
N GLY A 227 -1.78 -11.32 -19.64
CA GLY A 227 -3.06 -11.93 -19.32
C GLY A 227 -3.58 -12.88 -20.41
N THR A 228 -3.36 -12.54 -21.68
CA THR A 228 -3.73 -13.40 -22.82
C THR A 228 -2.87 -14.66 -22.87
N LEU A 229 -1.55 -14.51 -22.75
CA LEU A 229 -0.59 -15.62 -22.71
C LEU A 229 -0.95 -16.63 -21.61
N LEU A 230 -1.23 -16.15 -20.40
CA LEU A 230 -1.66 -17.00 -19.28
C LEU A 230 -2.97 -17.73 -19.59
N ARG A 231 -3.93 -17.08 -20.25
CA ARG A 231 -5.22 -17.67 -20.64
C ARG A 231 -5.10 -18.70 -21.75
N ASP A 232 -4.12 -18.55 -22.65
CA ASP A 232 -3.89 -19.47 -23.76
C ASP A 232 -3.47 -20.87 -23.29
N THR A 233 -2.92 -20.98 -22.08
CA THR A 233 -2.70 -22.28 -21.42
C THR A 233 -3.99 -23.07 -21.19
N ARG A 234 -5.15 -22.39 -21.11
CA ARG A 234 -6.46 -22.93 -20.72
C ARG A 234 -6.48 -23.66 -19.38
N ARG A 235 -5.42 -23.52 -18.57
CA ARG A 235 -5.22 -24.19 -17.28
C ARG A 235 -5.07 -23.19 -16.13
N VAL A 236 -5.47 -21.95 -16.35
CA VAL A 236 -5.58 -20.92 -15.31
C VAL A 236 -7.02 -20.74 -14.86
N ARG A 237 -7.22 -20.38 -13.60
CA ARG A 237 -8.56 -20.06 -13.09
C ARG A 237 -9.10 -18.78 -13.73
N ARG A 238 -10.42 -18.72 -13.80
CA ARG A 238 -11.20 -17.58 -14.30
C ARG A 238 -12.17 -17.14 -13.22
N GLY A 239 -12.59 -15.89 -13.29
CA GLY A 239 -13.53 -15.29 -12.34
C GLY A 239 -12.90 -14.15 -11.56
N LEU A 240 -13.69 -13.55 -10.67
CA LEU A 240 -13.22 -12.45 -9.84
C LEU A 240 -12.16 -12.94 -8.86
N GLY A 241 -11.07 -12.18 -8.73
CA GLY A 241 -9.99 -12.46 -7.79
C GLY A 241 -9.03 -13.58 -8.20
N SER A 242 -9.20 -14.20 -9.38
CA SER A 242 -8.27 -15.23 -9.88
C SER A 242 -6.97 -14.66 -10.44
N ILE A 243 -6.96 -13.37 -10.78
CA ILE A 243 -5.80 -12.62 -11.25
C ILE A 243 -5.63 -11.36 -10.39
N ARG A 244 -4.38 -10.99 -10.13
CA ARG A 244 -3.99 -9.71 -9.53
C ARG A 244 -2.90 -9.08 -10.36
N GLN A 245 -2.95 -7.76 -10.43
CA GLN A 245 -2.03 -6.96 -11.22
C GLN A 245 -1.66 -5.74 -10.39
N ASP A 246 -0.37 -5.61 -10.15
CA ASP A 246 0.24 -4.53 -9.40
C ASP A 246 1.25 -3.80 -10.32
N LEU A 247 1.37 -2.48 -10.16
CA LEU A 247 2.24 -1.62 -10.99
C LEU A 247 3.36 -1.05 -10.14
N ASN A 248 4.59 -1.14 -10.62
CA ASN A 248 5.75 -0.49 -9.99
C ASN A 248 6.10 0.75 -10.78
N VAL A 249 5.81 1.96 -10.28
CA VAL A 249 5.91 3.23 -11.02
C VAL A 249 6.93 4.17 -10.38
N SER A 250 7.74 4.84 -11.20
CA SER A 250 8.60 5.95 -10.76
C SER A 250 8.85 6.95 -11.88
N ILE A 251 9.19 8.19 -11.51
CA ILE A 251 9.81 9.20 -12.39
C ILE A 251 11.18 9.61 -11.84
N ALA A 252 12.02 10.25 -12.64
CA ALA A 252 13.40 10.62 -12.25
C ALA A 252 13.44 11.46 -10.97
N CYS A 253 12.55 12.45 -10.84
CA CYS A 253 12.46 13.32 -9.66
C CYS A 253 11.71 12.69 -8.46
N GLY A 254 11.11 11.51 -8.66
CA GLY A 254 10.41 10.76 -7.63
C GLY A 254 11.12 9.46 -7.28
N ASP A 255 10.41 8.55 -6.64
CA ASP A 255 10.93 7.27 -6.16
C ASP A 255 9.95 6.14 -6.50
N ARG A 256 10.42 4.89 -6.44
CA ARG A 256 9.58 3.73 -6.76
C ARG A 256 8.42 3.60 -5.79
N VAL A 257 7.20 3.54 -6.33
CA VAL A 257 6.01 3.11 -5.60
C VAL A 257 5.45 1.84 -6.23
N GLU A 258 4.86 0.98 -5.40
CA GLU A 258 4.09 -0.19 -5.84
C GLU A 258 2.61 0.14 -5.68
N ILE A 259 1.82 0.04 -6.76
CA ILE A 259 0.38 0.32 -6.77
C ILE A 259 -0.35 -1.00 -6.94
N LYS A 260 -1.07 -1.41 -5.89
CA LYS A 260 -1.86 -2.63 -5.91
C LYS A 260 -3.29 -2.40 -6.37
N GLY A 261 -3.89 -3.46 -6.92
CA GLY A 261 -5.31 -3.49 -7.26
C GLY A 261 -5.65 -2.90 -8.62
N CYS A 262 -4.75 -2.99 -9.58
CA CYS A 262 -4.92 -2.50 -10.96
C CYS A 262 -5.65 -3.54 -11.82
N GLN A 263 -6.84 -3.97 -11.37
CA GLN A 263 -7.55 -5.10 -11.97
C GLN A 263 -8.21 -4.78 -13.31
N ASP A 264 -8.69 -3.55 -13.46
CA ASP A 264 -9.28 -3.08 -14.70
C ASP A 264 -8.19 -2.45 -15.57
N LEU A 265 -7.87 -3.12 -16.68
CA LEU A 265 -6.80 -2.74 -17.60
C LEU A 265 -7.03 -1.35 -18.21
N ASP A 266 -8.29 -0.93 -18.38
CA ASP A 266 -8.60 0.38 -18.96
C ASP A 266 -8.22 1.54 -18.04
N TRP A 267 -8.07 1.27 -16.73
CA TRP A 267 -7.64 2.27 -15.76
C TRP A 267 -6.12 2.41 -15.61
N ILE A 268 -5.34 1.43 -16.08
CA ILE A 268 -3.88 1.42 -15.94
C ILE A 268 -3.25 2.74 -16.42
N PRO A 269 -3.56 3.26 -17.63
CA PRO A 269 -2.94 4.50 -18.10
C PRO A 269 -3.25 5.71 -17.21
N ARG A 270 -4.51 5.84 -16.75
CA ARG A 270 -4.93 6.94 -15.87
C ARG A 270 -4.28 6.86 -14.50
N ILE A 271 -4.21 5.67 -13.90
CA ILE A 271 -3.54 5.44 -12.61
C ILE A 271 -2.08 5.87 -12.69
N ILE A 272 -1.36 5.48 -13.75
CA ILE A 272 0.04 5.82 -13.94
C ILE A 272 0.24 7.33 -14.09
N ARG A 273 -0.57 8.00 -14.92
CA ARG A 273 -0.48 9.47 -15.10
C ARG A 273 -0.72 10.24 -13.81
N LEU A 274 -1.72 9.82 -13.03
CA LEU A 274 -2.00 10.42 -11.73
C LEU A 274 -0.85 10.20 -10.74
N GLU A 275 -0.19 9.05 -10.79
CA GLU A 275 1.01 8.80 -9.96
C GLU A 275 2.20 9.65 -10.41
N MET A 276 2.41 9.83 -11.72
CA MET A 276 3.45 10.74 -12.24
C MET A 276 3.19 12.18 -11.77
N ALA A 277 1.95 12.67 -11.90
CA ALA A 277 1.55 13.98 -11.41
C ALA A 277 1.77 14.12 -9.90
N ARG A 278 1.43 13.08 -9.12
CA ARG A 278 1.65 13.04 -7.68
C ARG A 278 3.13 13.15 -7.32
N GLN A 279 4.00 12.37 -7.94
CA GLN A 279 5.44 12.43 -7.66
C GLN A 279 6.03 13.79 -8.02
N LEU A 280 5.65 14.35 -9.18
CA LEU A 280 6.10 15.67 -9.61
C LEU A 280 5.61 16.78 -8.66
N HIS A 281 4.35 16.74 -8.25
CA HIS A 281 3.79 17.69 -7.28
C HIS A 281 4.53 17.63 -5.94
N MET A 282 4.78 16.43 -5.40
CA MET A 282 5.46 16.29 -4.12
C MET A 282 6.93 16.70 -4.18
N TYR A 283 7.61 16.49 -5.33
CA TYR A 283 8.94 17.02 -5.57
C TYR A 283 8.97 18.56 -5.54
N ARG A 284 8.00 19.21 -6.22
CA ARG A 284 7.88 20.68 -6.21
C ARG A 284 7.60 21.20 -4.80
N LEU A 285 6.68 20.58 -4.09
CA LEU A 285 6.37 20.91 -2.70
C LEU A 285 7.60 20.75 -1.78
N ALA A 286 8.38 19.69 -1.94
CA ALA A 286 9.61 19.50 -1.19
C ALA A 286 10.61 20.62 -1.45
N ASN A 287 10.75 21.07 -2.70
CA ASN A 287 11.63 22.19 -3.04
C ASN A 287 11.12 23.55 -2.54
N GLU A 288 9.80 23.77 -2.53
CA GLU A 288 9.19 24.93 -1.89
C GLU A 288 9.50 24.93 -0.38
N LEU A 289 9.21 23.82 0.31
CA LEU A 289 9.53 23.63 1.72
C LEU A 289 11.02 23.83 2.00
N ARG A 290 11.92 23.26 1.19
CA ARG A 290 13.37 23.46 1.35
C ARG A 290 13.78 24.91 1.09
N GLY A 291 13.20 25.56 0.09
CA GLY A 291 13.46 26.96 -0.26
C GLY A 291 13.15 27.92 0.88
N ASP A 292 11.91 27.87 1.40
CA ASP A 292 11.47 28.67 2.55
C ASP A 292 12.37 28.44 3.77
N ALA A 293 12.84 27.21 3.90
CA ALA A 293 13.62 26.75 5.03
C ALA A 293 15.14 26.92 4.80
N ASN A 294 15.57 27.58 3.71
CA ASN A 294 16.97 27.81 3.32
C ASN A 294 17.83 26.53 3.29
N LEU A 295 17.26 25.44 2.79
CA LEU A 295 17.91 24.15 2.64
C LEU A 295 18.28 23.86 1.17
N PRO A 296 19.29 23.01 0.90
CA PRO A 296 19.65 22.64 -0.46
C PRO A 296 18.50 21.91 -1.17
N LEU A 297 18.07 22.43 -2.32
CA LEU A 297 16.98 21.85 -3.12
C LEU A 297 17.30 20.42 -3.57
N LEU A 298 16.25 19.62 -3.77
CA LEU A 298 16.35 18.30 -4.40
C LEU A 298 16.82 18.44 -5.86
N PRO A 299 17.69 17.55 -6.34
CA PRO A 299 18.01 17.49 -7.76
C PRO A 299 16.84 16.95 -8.59
N SER A 300 16.83 17.23 -9.90
CA SER A 300 15.78 16.75 -10.80
C SER A 300 15.80 15.24 -11.02
N ASP A 301 16.92 14.57 -10.73
CA ASP A 301 17.09 13.13 -10.83
C ASP A 301 17.56 12.57 -9.48
N ARG A 302 16.92 11.50 -9.00
CA ARG A 302 17.27 10.83 -7.74
C ARG A 302 18.67 10.24 -7.73
N SER A 303 19.26 9.94 -8.89
CA SER A 303 20.63 9.44 -8.98
C SER A 303 21.68 10.49 -8.56
N ASP A 304 21.30 11.77 -8.54
CA ASP A 304 22.13 12.88 -8.09
C ASP A 304 21.97 13.17 -6.58
N ASP A 305 21.21 12.35 -5.83
CA ASP A 305 21.02 12.56 -4.39
C ASP A 305 22.33 12.36 -3.60
N GLU A 306 22.67 13.36 -2.78
CA GLU A 306 23.84 13.31 -1.91
C GLU A 306 23.43 12.97 -0.46
N ILE A 307 23.87 11.79 0.04
CA ILE A 307 23.60 11.35 1.42
C ILE A 307 23.92 12.42 2.48
N PRO A 308 25.05 13.15 2.42
CA PRO A 308 25.33 14.21 3.40
C PRO A 308 24.34 15.37 3.38
N VAL A 309 23.79 15.70 2.20
CA VAL A 309 22.76 16.74 2.05
C VAL A 309 21.45 16.26 2.64
N GLU A 310 21.02 15.06 2.27
CA GLU A 310 19.76 14.49 2.76
C GLU A 310 19.77 14.29 4.28
N ASN A 311 20.89 13.86 4.87
CA ASN A 311 21.03 13.77 6.33
C ASN A 311 20.90 15.14 7.02
N ARG A 312 21.45 16.20 6.40
CA ARG A 312 21.33 17.57 6.94
C ARG A 312 19.89 18.06 6.86
N VAL A 313 19.20 17.80 5.74
CA VAL A 313 17.79 18.15 5.57
C VAL A 313 16.93 17.40 6.58
N ALA A 314 17.16 16.09 6.78
CA ALA A 314 16.42 15.28 7.75
C ALA A 314 16.58 15.81 9.19
N ALA A 315 17.80 16.19 9.59
CA ALA A 315 18.05 16.80 10.89
C ALA A 315 17.35 18.16 11.04
N ALA A 316 17.39 19.00 9.99
CA ALA A 316 16.71 20.30 10.00
C ALA A 316 15.18 20.16 10.05
N ALA A 317 14.60 19.25 9.26
CA ALA A 317 13.17 18.95 9.28
C ALA A 317 12.73 18.43 10.66
N SER A 318 13.50 17.52 11.26
CA SER A 318 13.22 16.99 12.60
C SER A 318 13.28 18.08 13.68
N SER A 319 14.23 19.01 13.58
CA SER A 319 14.35 20.13 14.51
C SER A 319 13.22 21.16 14.35
N ARG A 320 12.71 21.35 13.13
CA ARG A 320 11.60 22.28 12.83
C ARG A 320 10.23 21.72 13.19
N LEU A 321 10.09 20.40 13.12
CA LEU A 321 8.85 19.68 13.39
C LEU A 321 9.05 18.78 14.61
N PRO A 322 9.21 19.33 15.83
CA PRO A 322 9.27 18.52 17.04
C PRO A 322 7.96 17.74 17.22
N LEU A 323 8.03 16.56 17.82
CA LEU A 323 6.82 15.77 18.11
C LEU A 323 6.15 16.34 19.37
N GLU A 324 5.24 17.28 19.17
CA GLU A 324 4.48 17.93 20.23
C GLU A 324 2.99 17.69 20.02
N VAL A 325 2.37 16.98 20.98
CA VAL A 325 0.95 16.65 20.92
C VAL A 325 0.23 17.31 22.09
N HIS A 326 -0.72 18.18 21.77
CA HIS A 326 -1.50 18.94 22.73
C HIS A 326 -2.92 18.40 22.80
N ASP A 327 -3.47 18.33 24.02
CA ASP A 327 -4.91 18.11 24.19
C ASP A 327 -5.64 19.43 23.96
N LEU A 328 -6.58 19.42 23.02
CA LEU A 328 -7.34 20.59 22.59
C LEU A 328 -8.84 20.39 22.84
N SER A 329 -9.23 19.34 23.57
CA SER A 329 -10.63 18.95 23.75
C SER A 329 -11.51 20.07 24.30
N ASP A 330 -10.95 20.91 25.19
CA ASP A 330 -11.67 22.04 25.80
C ASP A 330 -12.17 23.08 24.77
N TYR A 331 -11.50 23.20 23.63
CA TYR A 331 -11.90 24.12 22.55
C TYR A 331 -13.03 23.57 21.68
N PHE A 332 -13.38 22.29 21.82
CA PHE A 332 -14.39 21.60 21.00
C PHE A 332 -15.63 21.16 21.79
N VAL A 333 -15.78 21.60 23.04
CA VAL A 333 -16.92 21.24 23.91
C VAL A 333 -18.26 21.63 23.28
N ASP A 334 -18.32 22.81 22.67
CA ASP A 334 -19.52 23.36 22.01
C ASP A 334 -19.47 23.21 20.47
N CYS A 335 -18.59 22.36 19.94
CA CYS A 335 -18.42 22.16 18.49
C CYS A 335 -19.72 21.61 17.85
N GLU A 336 -20.14 22.19 16.73
CA GLU A 336 -21.35 21.76 16.03
C GLU A 336 -21.14 20.49 15.18
N SER A 337 -19.90 20.07 14.98
CA SER A 337 -19.57 18.87 14.21
C SER A 337 -20.12 17.61 14.87
N GLU A 338 -21.08 16.96 14.21
CA GLU A 338 -21.68 15.69 14.66
C GLU A 338 -20.60 14.62 14.92
N MET A 339 -19.60 14.51 14.03
CA MET A 339 -18.49 13.57 14.19
C MET A 339 -17.71 13.80 15.50
N VAL A 340 -17.39 15.06 15.83
CA VAL A 340 -16.62 15.40 17.02
C VAL A 340 -17.44 15.11 18.28
N ARG A 341 -18.71 15.52 18.28
CA ARG A 341 -19.65 15.28 19.39
C ARG A 341 -19.87 13.79 19.67
N ASP A 342 -20.10 13.00 18.63
CA ASP A 342 -20.31 11.56 18.76
C ASP A 342 -19.04 10.86 19.25
N SER A 343 -17.87 11.31 18.79
CA SER A 343 -16.59 10.78 19.23
C SER A 343 -16.33 11.04 20.72
N PHE A 344 -16.71 12.21 21.25
CA PHE A 344 -16.64 12.51 22.67
C PHE A 344 -17.53 11.60 23.52
N ALA A 345 -18.75 11.29 23.05
CA ALA A 345 -19.62 10.33 23.74
C ALA A 345 -18.99 8.93 23.85
N GLY A 346 -18.12 8.57 22.90
CA GLY A 346 -17.31 7.35 22.92
C GLY A 346 -16.02 7.42 23.74
N GLY A 347 -15.76 8.53 24.45
CA GLY A 347 -14.54 8.72 25.25
C GLY A 347 -13.28 9.10 24.45
N SER A 348 -13.46 9.56 23.20
CA SER A 348 -12.36 10.13 22.41
C SER A 348 -11.98 11.52 22.90
N VAL A 349 -10.79 11.97 22.51
CA VAL A 349 -10.28 13.34 22.76
C VAL A 349 -9.95 14.00 21.42
N VAL A 350 -9.85 15.32 21.43
CA VAL A 350 -9.29 16.08 20.30
C VAL A 350 -7.86 16.45 20.66
N GLN A 351 -6.90 15.91 19.93
CA GLN A 351 -5.50 16.34 20.06
C GLN A 351 -5.02 17.01 18.78
N GLY A 352 -4.03 17.89 18.91
CA GLY A 352 -3.40 18.54 17.78
C GLY A 352 -1.89 18.60 17.88
N THR A 353 -1.25 18.77 16.72
CA THR A 353 0.18 19.04 16.57
C THR A 353 0.38 20.27 15.69
N PRO A 354 1.30 21.18 16.04
CA PRO A 354 1.72 22.26 15.16
C PRO A 354 2.54 21.71 13.99
N LEU A 355 2.44 22.34 12.82
CA LEU A 355 3.31 22.12 11.66
C LEU A 355 3.84 23.48 11.16
N PRO A 356 4.96 23.98 11.72
CA PRO A 356 5.46 25.30 11.38
C PRO A 356 5.89 25.42 9.91
N GLY A 357 5.50 26.53 9.26
CA GLY A 357 5.79 26.79 7.84
C GLY A 357 4.97 25.99 6.82
N PHE A 358 3.96 25.22 7.25
CA PHE A 358 3.12 24.40 6.37
C PHE A 358 1.79 25.06 5.96
N ALA A 359 1.50 26.30 6.37
CA ALA A 359 0.26 26.98 5.96
C ALA A 359 0.18 27.09 4.44
N GLY A 360 -0.95 26.66 3.86
CA GLY A 360 -1.18 26.62 2.42
C GLY A 360 -0.47 25.48 1.67
N LYS A 361 0.41 24.74 2.34
CA LYS A 361 1.23 23.65 1.77
C LYS A 361 0.66 22.27 2.04
N ILE A 362 -0.29 22.13 2.97
CA ILE A 362 -1.01 20.87 3.20
C ILE A 362 -2.04 20.67 2.08
N GLY A 363 -2.68 21.76 1.67
CA GLY A 363 -3.52 21.85 0.49
C GLY A 363 -4.96 21.38 0.71
N SER A 364 -5.89 22.07 0.05
CA SER A 364 -7.32 21.76 0.06
C SER A 364 -7.71 20.81 -1.07
N LYS A 365 -8.91 20.23 -0.99
CA LYS A 365 -9.39 19.30 -2.01
C LYS A 365 -9.77 20.06 -3.30
N GLN A 366 -9.05 19.77 -4.37
CA GLN A 366 -9.32 20.27 -5.72
C GLN A 366 -9.40 19.10 -6.70
N LEU A 367 -10.07 19.33 -7.84
CA LEU A 367 -10.19 18.35 -8.92
C LEU A 367 -9.40 18.84 -10.14
N ASP A 368 -8.79 17.90 -10.86
CA ASP A 368 -8.15 18.16 -12.14
C ASP A 368 -9.20 18.30 -13.27
N GLY A 369 -8.72 18.58 -14.48
CA GLY A 369 -9.57 18.75 -15.68
C GLY A 369 -10.42 17.51 -16.02
N ASP A 370 -10.02 16.32 -15.56
CA ASP A 370 -10.69 15.04 -15.78
C ASP A 370 -11.48 14.55 -14.55
N GLY A 371 -11.66 15.41 -13.55
CA GLY A 371 -12.44 15.16 -12.34
C GLY A 371 -11.79 14.23 -11.30
N ALA A 372 -10.51 13.87 -11.44
CA ALA A 372 -9.76 13.19 -10.38
C ALA A 372 -9.25 14.19 -9.34
N GLN A 373 -9.07 13.71 -8.10
CA GLN A 373 -8.54 14.57 -7.05
C GLN A 373 -7.07 14.91 -7.29
N MET A 374 -6.74 16.20 -7.28
CA MET A 374 -5.36 16.68 -7.38
C MET A 374 -4.48 16.19 -6.22
N PRO A 375 -3.17 15.97 -6.45
CA PRO A 375 -2.23 15.67 -5.39
C PRO A 375 -2.22 16.77 -4.32
N ARG A 376 -2.19 16.37 -3.04
CA ARG A 376 -2.05 17.28 -1.90
C ARG A 376 -1.43 16.56 -0.71
N LEU A 377 -0.59 17.25 0.06
CA LEU A 377 0.09 16.66 1.21
C LEU A 377 -0.88 16.19 2.30
N GLY A 378 -2.01 16.89 2.51
CA GLY A 378 -3.02 16.50 3.50
C GLY A 378 -3.56 15.09 3.30
N ARG A 379 -3.63 14.60 2.06
CA ARG A 379 -4.02 13.22 1.75
C ARG A 379 -2.94 12.21 2.16
N GLU A 380 -1.67 12.57 2.03
CA GLU A 380 -0.54 11.76 2.46
C GLU A 380 -0.45 11.70 4.00
N LEU A 381 -0.64 12.84 4.67
CA LEU A 381 -0.71 12.92 6.15
C LEU A 381 -1.88 12.08 6.69
N ALA A 382 -3.06 12.19 6.08
CA ALA A 382 -4.22 11.39 6.47
C ALA A 382 -4.00 9.89 6.24
N SER A 383 -3.29 9.51 5.19
CA SER A 383 -2.96 8.11 4.93
C SER A 383 -1.99 7.57 5.99
N ALA A 384 -0.99 8.35 6.39
CA ALA A 384 -0.09 7.99 7.48
C ALA A 384 -0.83 7.85 8.82
N ALA A 385 -1.74 8.77 9.14
CA ALA A 385 -2.56 8.70 10.34
C ALA A 385 -3.43 7.42 10.39
N ARG A 386 -4.05 7.03 9.27
CA ARG A 386 -4.88 5.81 9.17
C ARG A 386 -4.12 4.52 9.50
N LEU A 387 -2.79 4.50 9.40
CA LEU A 387 -1.98 3.36 9.84
C LEU A 387 -2.05 3.13 11.34
N ALA A 388 -2.37 4.17 12.12
CA ALA A 388 -2.69 4.09 13.54
C ALA A 388 -4.17 3.74 13.80
N GLY A 389 -4.94 3.38 12.77
CA GLY A 389 -6.33 2.92 12.86
C GLY A 389 -7.38 4.02 13.06
N VAL A 390 -7.02 5.29 12.94
CA VAL A 390 -8.00 6.40 12.99
C VAL A 390 -8.71 6.54 11.64
N ALA A 391 -9.92 7.12 11.63
CA ALA A 391 -10.67 7.33 10.38
C ALA A 391 -9.99 8.37 9.46
N GLY A 392 -9.38 9.39 10.05
CA GLY A 392 -8.71 10.48 9.36
C GLY A 392 -8.19 11.53 10.35
N ILE A 393 -7.86 12.68 9.80
CA ILE A 393 -7.39 13.88 10.50
C ILE A 393 -8.10 15.10 9.92
N PHE A 394 -8.06 16.21 10.63
CA PHE A 394 -8.37 17.54 10.10
C PHE A 394 -7.10 18.36 10.04
N HIS A 395 -6.99 19.30 9.11
CA HIS A 395 -5.85 20.22 9.06
C HIS A 395 -6.26 21.67 8.76
N SER A 396 -5.40 22.62 9.12
CA SER A 396 -5.71 24.05 8.99
C SER A 396 -6.15 24.47 7.57
N ASP A 397 -5.50 23.96 6.51
CA ASP A 397 -5.82 24.37 5.13
C ASP A 397 -7.20 23.91 4.61
N GLU A 398 -7.88 23.00 5.31
CA GLU A 398 -9.25 22.58 4.98
C GLU A 398 -10.30 23.08 5.98
N LEU A 399 -9.88 23.89 6.97
CA LEU A 399 -10.73 24.48 7.98
C LEU A 399 -10.81 26.00 7.79
N PRO A 400 -11.94 26.66 8.13
CA PRO A 400 -13.15 26.11 8.75
C PRO A 400 -14.00 25.25 7.80
N ALA A 401 -14.43 24.08 8.26
CA ALA A 401 -15.32 23.17 7.54
C ALA A 401 -15.82 22.06 8.47
N TYR A 402 -16.68 21.16 7.97
CA TYR A 402 -17.12 19.95 8.69
C TYR A 402 -17.82 20.21 10.05
N GLY A 403 -18.42 21.39 10.22
CA GLY A 403 -19.02 21.83 11.48
C GLY A 403 -18.02 22.35 12.51
N ILE A 404 -16.75 22.53 12.11
CA ILE A 404 -15.72 23.21 12.92
C ILE A 404 -15.71 24.69 12.54
N SER A 405 -15.98 25.55 13.53
CA SER A 405 -16.14 26.99 13.33
C SER A 405 -14.81 27.76 13.28
N GLU A 406 -14.83 28.99 12.76
CA GLU A 406 -13.67 29.91 12.84
C GLU A 406 -13.25 30.20 14.29
N THR A 407 -14.19 30.16 15.24
CA THR A 407 -13.89 30.34 16.66
C THR A 407 -13.05 29.19 17.20
N GLU A 408 -13.38 27.95 16.84
CA GLU A 408 -12.58 26.77 17.18
C GLU A 408 -11.21 26.81 16.52
N VAL A 409 -11.14 27.16 15.23
CA VAL A 409 -9.88 27.31 14.50
C VAL A 409 -8.98 28.35 15.17
N ALA A 410 -9.51 29.53 15.48
CA ALA A 410 -8.77 30.58 16.18
C ALA A 410 -8.31 30.13 17.59
N GLY A 411 -9.16 29.39 18.30
CA GLY A 411 -8.84 28.80 19.60
C GLY A 411 -7.65 27.84 19.53
N VAL A 412 -7.64 26.94 18.54
CA VAL A 412 -6.52 26.02 18.29
C VAL A 412 -5.24 26.77 17.94
N ARG A 413 -5.32 27.76 17.03
CA ARG A 413 -4.14 28.56 16.66
C ARG A 413 -3.54 29.29 17.87
N HIS A 414 -4.39 29.83 18.74
CA HIS A 414 -3.95 30.46 19.98
C HIS A 414 -3.33 29.47 20.96
N ALA A 415 -3.96 28.32 21.18
CA ALA A 415 -3.47 27.27 22.10
C ALA A 415 -2.10 26.72 21.69
N LEU A 416 -1.88 26.57 20.39
CA LEU A 416 -0.63 26.09 19.81
C LEU A 416 0.40 27.20 19.55
N SER A 417 0.06 28.47 19.84
CA SER A 417 0.93 29.64 19.61
C SER A 417 1.46 29.76 18.17
N LEU A 418 0.57 29.56 17.18
CA LEU A 418 0.93 29.50 15.76
C LEU A 418 1.06 30.88 15.11
N GLU A 419 2.10 31.07 14.30
CA GLU A 419 2.25 32.23 13.40
C GLU A 419 1.46 32.03 12.11
N GLU A 420 1.27 33.08 11.29
CA GLU A 420 0.46 33.00 10.05
C GLU A 420 0.96 31.94 9.06
N GLU A 421 2.28 31.72 9.01
CA GLU A 421 2.93 30.73 8.14
C GLU A 421 2.78 29.28 8.64
N ASP A 422 2.28 29.11 9.87
CA ASP A 422 2.15 27.82 10.52
C ASP A 422 0.78 27.17 10.30
N ALA A 423 0.81 25.87 10.13
CA ALA A 423 -0.36 25.01 10.05
C ALA A 423 -0.52 24.18 11.32
N PHE A 424 -1.65 23.49 11.44
CA PHE A 424 -1.88 22.47 12.46
C PHE A 424 -2.64 21.29 11.89
N VAL A 425 -2.52 20.15 12.58
CA VAL A 425 -3.31 18.95 12.32
C VAL A 425 -4.00 18.50 13.60
N LEU A 426 -5.27 18.12 13.49
CA LEU A 426 -6.11 17.59 14.55
C LEU A 426 -6.43 16.11 14.31
N CYS A 427 -6.50 15.35 15.39
CA CYS A 427 -6.99 13.98 15.40
C CYS A 427 -8.05 13.81 16.49
N VAL A 428 -9.18 13.21 16.12
CA VAL A 428 -10.28 12.91 17.04
C VAL A 428 -10.37 11.39 17.19
N ALA A 429 -9.84 10.88 18.30
CA ALA A 429 -9.73 9.45 18.56
C ALA A 429 -9.45 9.20 20.06
N PRO A 430 -9.49 7.94 20.55
CA PRO A 430 -8.98 7.61 21.88
C PRO A 430 -7.56 8.12 22.09
N LEU A 431 -7.26 8.65 23.28
CA LEU A 431 -6.01 9.37 23.59
C LEU A 431 -4.73 8.68 23.08
N TRP A 432 -4.61 7.37 23.30
CA TRP A 432 -3.42 6.63 22.90
C TRP A 432 -3.31 6.47 21.38
N GLN A 433 -4.44 6.38 20.69
CA GLN A 433 -4.52 6.16 19.25
C GLN A 433 -4.30 7.47 18.49
N SER A 434 -4.87 8.56 19.00
CA SER A 434 -4.63 9.92 18.54
C SER A 434 -3.14 10.28 18.61
N LYS A 435 -2.45 9.97 19.72
CA LYS A 435 -0.99 10.17 19.83
C LYS A 435 -0.20 9.43 18.75
N LEU A 436 -0.52 8.16 18.48
CA LEU A 436 0.15 7.39 17.42
C LEU A 436 -0.13 7.95 16.03
N ALA A 437 -1.37 8.40 15.78
CA ALA A 437 -1.76 8.99 14.52
C ALA A 437 -1.01 10.30 14.26
N LEU A 438 -0.93 11.18 15.26
CA LEU A 438 -0.21 12.45 15.16
C LEU A 438 1.31 12.24 15.07
N GLU A 439 1.87 11.23 15.74
CA GLU A 439 3.26 10.80 15.54
C GLU A 439 3.51 10.44 14.06
N ALA A 440 2.65 9.62 13.44
CA ALA A 440 2.75 9.26 12.03
C ALA A 440 2.60 10.48 11.09
N VAL A 441 1.72 11.43 11.43
CA VAL A 441 1.57 12.69 10.69
C VAL A 441 2.85 13.51 10.72
N VAL A 442 3.45 13.70 11.91
CA VAL A 442 4.68 14.48 12.07
C VAL A 442 5.83 13.83 11.30
N GLU A 443 6.00 12.51 11.37
CA GLU A 443 7.01 11.81 10.56
C GLU A 443 6.76 11.96 9.06
N ARG A 444 5.49 11.91 8.61
CA ARG A 444 5.15 12.11 7.20
C ARG A 444 5.38 13.56 6.75
N ALA A 445 5.13 14.55 7.62
CA ALA A 445 5.41 15.95 7.36
C ALA A 445 6.91 16.22 7.26
N ARG A 446 7.73 15.60 8.13
CA ARG A 446 9.20 15.61 7.99
C ARG A 446 9.64 15.00 6.66
N GLY A 447 9.02 13.88 6.27
CA GLY A 447 9.22 13.25 4.97
C GLY A 447 8.88 14.13 3.77
N ALA A 448 8.03 15.15 3.92
CA ALA A 448 7.67 16.08 2.83
C ALA A 448 8.84 16.99 2.41
N TYR A 449 9.90 17.11 3.23
CA TYR A 449 11.16 17.76 2.83
C TYR A 449 12.02 16.87 1.92
N HIS A 450 11.62 15.63 1.66
CA HIS A 450 12.36 14.68 0.84
C HIS A 450 11.50 14.24 -0.36
N ARG A 451 12.10 13.47 -1.27
CA ARG A 451 11.32 12.80 -2.33
C ARG A 451 10.24 11.92 -1.70
N THR A 452 9.21 11.63 -2.50
CA THR A 452 8.14 10.73 -2.07
C THR A 452 8.72 9.41 -1.56
N PRO A 453 8.35 8.95 -0.36
CA PRO A 453 8.91 7.74 0.19
C PRO A 453 8.50 6.51 -0.64
N ARG A 454 9.38 5.52 -0.60
CA ARG A 454 9.15 4.20 -1.19
C ARG A 454 8.05 3.47 -0.43
N GLU A 455 6.90 3.31 -1.06
CA GLU A 455 5.71 2.77 -0.41
C GLU A 455 4.80 1.96 -1.35
N VAL A 456 4.02 1.09 -0.72
CA VAL A 456 2.91 0.38 -1.36
C VAL A 456 1.67 1.24 -1.22
N ARG A 457 0.96 1.42 -2.32
CA ARG A 457 -0.27 2.20 -2.43
C ARG A 457 -1.37 1.32 -3.00
N ASN A 458 -2.62 1.62 -2.68
CA ASN A 458 -3.79 0.97 -3.27
C ASN A 458 -4.55 1.97 -4.15
N VAL A 459 -5.06 1.50 -5.29
CA VAL A 459 -6.06 2.23 -6.05
C VAL A 459 -7.29 2.46 -5.17
N VAL A 460 -7.83 3.68 -5.15
CA VAL A 460 -9.06 3.97 -4.41
C VAL A 460 -10.24 3.36 -5.16
N ILE A 461 -10.86 2.36 -4.56
CA ILE A 461 -12.03 1.66 -5.12
C ILE A 461 -13.32 2.18 -4.46
N ARG A 462 -14.36 2.41 -5.26
CA ARG A 462 -15.73 2.68 -4.80
C ARG A 462 -16.70 1.78 -5.58
N LYS A 463 -17.59 1.08 -4.87
CA LYS A 463 -18.58 0.17 -5.48
C LYS A 463 -17.96 -0.87 -6.44
N GLY A 464 -16.76 -1.37 -6.12
CA GLY A 464 -16.09 -2.42 -6.89
C GLY A 464 -15.30 -1.95 -8.12
N GLN A 465 -15.21 -0.64 -8.39
CA GLN A 465 -14.40 -0.08 -9.47
C GLN A 465 -13.51 1.07 -8.97
N PRO A 466 -12.42 1.39 -9.67
CA PRO A 466 -11.64 2.59 -9.37
C PRO A 466 -12.53 3.83 -9.31
N ALA A 467 -12.38 4.63 -8.26
CA ALA A 467 -13.20 5.82 -8.04
C ALA A 467 -12.86 6.92 -9.05
N ASP A 468 -11.57 7.22 -9.17
CA ASP A 468 -11.02 8.27 -10.04
C ASP A 468 -9.59 7.95 -10.54
N GLY A 469 -9.06 6.76 -10.22
CA GLY A 469 -7.69 6.34 -10.54
C GLY A 469 -6.63 6.80 -9.53
N THR A 470 -7.00 7.57 -8.50
CA THR A 470 -6.05 8.01 -7.47
C THR A 470 -5.67 6.88 -6.52
N THR A 471 -4.52 7.02 -5.86
CA THR A 471 -3.97 6.01 -4.95
C THR A 471 -3.91 6.51 -3.50
N THR A 472 -3.91 5.60 -2.53
CA THR A 472 -3.70 5.91 -1.11
C THR A 472 -2.55 5.07 -0.57
N ALA A 473 -1.69 5.66 0.26
CA ALA A 473 -0.61 4.90 0.90
C ALA A 473 -1.20 3.80 1.79
N LEU A 474 -0.64 2.61 1.70
CA LEU A 474 -1.03 1.43 2.47
C LEU A 474 0.02 1.08 3.52
N ARG A 475 1.29 1.06 3.13
CA ARG A 475 2.43 0.70 3.99
C ARG A 475 3.75 1.07 3.31
N PRO A 476 4.86 1.19 4.05
CA PRO A 476 6.19 1.27 3.45
C PRO A 476 6.44 0.10 2.51
N LEU A 477 7.24 0.33 1.46
CA LEU A 477 7.70 -0.75 0.60
C LEU A 477 8.42 -1.76 1.50
N PRO A 478 8.09 -3.06 1.44
CA PRO A 478 8.81 -4.03 2.23
C PRO A 478 10.30 -3.91 1.91
N GLY A 479 11.15 -3.91 2.95
CA GLY A 479 12.56 -4.17 2.76
C GLY A 479 12.77 -5.53 2.07
N GLY A 480 14.02 -5.88 1.75
CA GLY A 480 14.32 -7.20 1.19
C GLY A 480 13.57 -8.29 1.96
N ALA A 481 12.64 -8.96 1.28
CA ALA A 481 11.71 -9.86 1.94
C ALA A 481 12.51 -10.87 2.77
N ARG A 482 12.15 -11.04 4.05
CA ARG A 482 12.73 -12.07 4.91
C ARG A 482 12.22 -13.41 4.41
N MET A 483 12.93 -13.95 3.43
CA MET A 483 12.80 -15.30 2.93
C MET A 483 13.88 -16.15 3.60
N TYR A 484 13.50 -17.31 4.11
CA TYR A 484 14.40 -18.29 4.71
C TYR A 484 14.07 -19.70 4.26
#